data_AF-A0A2U2HP30-F1
#
_entry.id   AF-A0A2U2HP30-F1
#
_cell.length_a   1.000
_cell.length_b   1.000
_cell.length_c   1.000
_cell.angle_alpha   90.00
_cell.angle_beta   90.00
_cell.angle_gamma   90.00
#
_symmetry.space_group_name_H-M   'P 1'
#
loop_
_entity.id
_entity.type
_entity.pdbx_description
1 polymer ?
#
loop_
_entity_poly.entity_id
_entity_poly.type
_entity_poly.pdbx_seq_one_letter_code
_entity_poly.pdbx_strand_id
1 'polypeptide(L)'
;DKLAAWLGAFGADHPGSEALARSGLAAMLAQPAGQMARERAELNALDGAEANAAAVLAERRGQRERHAAELARTEGVEGAGAAAAALDAVQAERAAAQEAAAALRLQLAQDDARRAQAASILGELAQQQVVERRWGQLSELIGSSDGKKFRNYAQQFTLDVLLGYANSHLGQLARRYRLERVPGAAGPSLGLLVRDLDMGGEVRSVNSLSGGESFLVSLALALGLASLSSNRVRVESLFIDEGFGSLDSETLRIAMDALDGLQSMGRKVGVISHVQEMTDRIATRILVQPNGGGTSSVTVQQ
;
A
#
# COMPACT_ATOMS: atom_id res chain seq x y z
N ASP A 1 121.17 54.19 76.43
CA ASP A 1 120.06 53.26 76.14
C ASP A 1 119.93 52.92 74.66
N LYS A 2 120.40 51.74 74.24
CA LYS A 2 120.35 51.26 72.84
C LYS A 2 118.93 51.01 72.31
N LEU A 3 117.97 50.69 73.19
CA LEU A 3 116.60 50.34 72.80
C LEU A 3 115.80 51.56 72.26
N ALA A 4 115.99 52.73 72.86
CA ALA A 4 115.31 53.97 72.43
C ALA A 4 115.80 54.43 71.04
N ALA A 5 117.09 54.25 70.76
CA ALA A 5 117.67 54.54 69.45
C ALA A 5 117.12 53.57 68.36
N TRP A 6 116.93 52.29 68.69
CA TRP A 6 116.36 51.31 67.76
C TRP A 6 114.88 51.58 67.46
N LEU A 7 114.06 51.93 68.47
CA LEU A 7 112.65 52.27 68.26
C LEU A 7 112.48 53.53 67.40
N GLY A 8 113.36 54.52 67.57
CA GLY A 8 113.38 55.71 66.71
C GLY A 8 113.73 55.39 65.25
N ALA A 9 114.69 54.48 65.02
CA ALA A 9 115.05 54.04 63.68
C ALA A 9 113.96 53.18 63.02
N PHE A 10 113.32 52.28 63.78
CA PHE A 10 112.26 51.41 63.26
C PHE A 10 111.04 52.19 62.76
N GLY A 11 110.63 53.23 63.49
CA GLY A 11 109.52 54.09 63.09
C GLY A 11 109.81 54.90 61.81
N ALA A 12 111.07 55.21 61.51
CA ALA A 12 111.46 55.91 60.30
C ALA A 12 111.38 55.02 59.05
N ASP A 13 111.69 53.72 59.16
CA ASP A 13 111.64 52.77 58.05
C ASP A 13 110.22 52.26 57.74
N HIS A 14 109.25 52.43 58.65
CA HIS A 14 107.88 51.90 58.50
C HIS A 14 106.80 52.98 58.78
N PRO A 15 106.63 53.96 57.86
CA PRO A 15 105.78 55.14 58.07
C PRO A 15 104.27 54.86 58.15
N GLY A 16 103.83 53.61 57.96
CA GLY A 16 102.43 53.17 58.08
C GLY A 16 102.10 52.42 59.39
N SER A 17 103.05 52.29 60.32
CA SER A 17 102.82 51.63 61.62
C SER A 17 102.69 52.67 62.74
N GLU A 18 101.72 52.51 63.65
CA GLU A 18 101.56 53.40 64.81
C GLU A 18 102.87 53.50 65.61
N ALA A 19 103.24 54.71 66.03
CA ALA A 19 104.50 54.99 66.71
C ALA A 19 104.70 54.06 67.93
N LEU A 20 105.61 53.09 67.78
CA LEU A 20 105.90 52.05 68.77
C LEU A 20 106.61 52.65 69.99
N ALA A 21 105.83 53.14 70.95
CA ALA A 21 106.32 53.58 72.25
C ALA A 21 106.80 52.37 73.09
N ARG A 22 107.72 52.58 74.04
CA ARG A 22 108.31 51.53 74.88
C ARG A 22 107.25 50.70 75.64
N SER A 23 106.13 51.33 76.01
CA SER A 23 104.96 50.67 76.61
C SER A 23 104.14 49.85 75.60
N GLY A 24 104.01 50.33 74.36
CA GLY A 24 103.36 49.60 73.26
C GLY A 24 104.14 48.36 72.84
N LEU A 25 105.48 48.45 72.77
CA LEU A 25 106.34 47.29 72.50
C LEU A 25 106.21 46.23 73.60
N ALA A 26 106.16 46.64 74.87
CA ALA A 26 105.96 45.72 76.00
C ALA A 26 104.57 45.05 75.96
N ALA A 27 103.52 45.78 75.57
CA ALA A 27 102.18 45.23 75.41
C ALA A 27 102.07 44.25 74.23
N MET A 28 102.74 44.54 73.11
CA MET A 28 102.78 43.65 71.94
C MET A 28 103.64 42.40 72.19
N LEU A 29 104.72 42.51 72.97
CA LEU A 29 105.55 41.36 73.40
C LEU A 29 104.92 40.54 74.54
N ALA A 30 103.93 41.10 75.25
CA ALA A 30 103.17 40.40 76.28
C ALA A 30 102.00 39.56 75.72
N GLN A 31 101.67 39.71 74.43
CA GLN A 31 100.68 38.87 73.76
C GLN A 31 101.22 37.44 73.61
N PRO A 32 100.54 36.42 74.16
CA PRO A 32 100.98 35.04 74.02
C PRO A 32 100.96 34.64 72.54
N ALA A 33 102.02 34.00 72.05
CA ALA A 33 102.08 33.51 70.66
C ALA A 33 100.87 32.63 70.27
N GLY A 34 100.23 31.97 71.26
CA GLY A 34 99.00 31.20 71.06
C GLY A 34 97.76 32.03 70.70
N GLN A 35 97.69 33.31 71.10
CA GLN A 35 96.57 34.20 70.77
C GLN A 35 96.68 34.74 69.35
N MET A 36 97.88 35.15 68.92
CA MET A 36 98.14 35.55 67.54
C MET A 36 97.92 34.41 66.55
N ALA A 37 98.28 33.17 66.93
CA ALA A 37 98.04 31.99 66.10
C ALA A 37 96.54 31.67 65.96
N ARG A 38 95.73 31.92 67.00
CA ARG A 38 94.27 31.75 66.97
C ARG A 38 93.59 32.77 66.07
N GLU A 39 93.90 34.05 66.22
CA GLU A 39 93.35 35.09 65.34
C GLU A 39 93.74 34.87 63.87
N ARG A 40 94.98 34.47 63.60
CA ARG A 40 95.42 34.11 62.25
C ARG A 40 94.63 32.92 61.68
N ALA A 41 94.36 31.92 62.52
CA ALA A 41 93.57 30.76 62.12
C ALA A 41 92.10 31.12 61.86
N GLU A 42 91.51 32.01 62.66
CA GLU A 42 90.14 32.50 62.47
C GLU A 42 90.00 33.35 61.21
N LEU A 43 90.96 34.25 60.93
CA LEU A 43 90.98 35.02 59.68
C LEU A 43 91.11 34.13 58.46
N ASN A 44 92.03 33.16 58.49
CA ASN A 44 92.17 32.19 57.39
C ASN A 44 90.91 31.34 57.21
N ALA A 45 90.20 31.00 58.30
CA ALA A 45 88.94 30.27 58.23
C ALA A 45 87.80 31.09 57.61
N LEU A 46 87.74 32.39 57.92
CA LEU A 46 86.78 33.33 57.32
C LEU A 46 87.06 33.55 55.83
N ASP A 47 88.32 33.76 55.44
CA ASP A 47 88.72 33.89 54.04
C ASP A 47 88.38 32.61 53.25
N GLY A 48 88.61 31.44 53.85
CA GLY A 48 88.21 30.15 53.28
C GLY A 48 86.70 30.01 53.11
N ALA A 49 85.92 30.49 54.08
CA ALA A 49 84.46 30.47 54.01
C ALA A 49 83.92 31.42 52.94
N GLU A 50 84.50 32.61 52.80
CA GLU A 50 84.14 33.59 51.77
C GLU A 50 84.44 33.04 50.37
N ALA A 51 85.63 32.49 50.15
CA ALA A 51 86.01 31.88 48.87
C ALA A 51 85.07 30.73 48.48
N ASN A 52 84.70 29.87 49.46
CA ASN A 52 83.76 28.78 49.24
C ASN A 52 82.34 29.31 48.91
N ALA A 53 81.85 30.31 49.64
CA ALA A 53 80.56 30.92 49.38
C ALA A 53 80.49 31.57 47.98
N ALA A 54 81.56 32.25 47.56
CA ALA A 54 81.68 32.85 46.23
C ALA A 54 81.67 31.78 45.12
N ALA A 55 82.38 30.66 45.31
CA ALA A 55 82.41 29.55 44.36
C ALA A 55 81.02 28.90 44.22
N VAL A 56 80.33 28.62 45.34
CA VAL A 56 78.97 28.08 45.33
C VAL A 56 78.00 29.04 44.63
N LEU A 57 78.09 30.34 44.89
CA LEU A 57 77.22 31.33 44.25
C LEU A 57 77.44 31.40 42.74
N ALA A 58 78.69 31.36 42.27
CA ALA A 58 79.02 31.31 40.85
C ALA A 58 78.48 30.04 40.18
N GLU A 59 78.64 28.88 40.83
CA GLU A 59 78.11 27.61 40.33
C GLU A 59 76.58 27.66 40.22
N ARG A 60 75.87 28.12 41.26
CA ARG A 60 74.41 28.21 41.28
C ARG A 60 73.88 29.20 40.24
N ARG A 61 74.56 30.32 40.02
CA ARG A 61 74.22 31.26 38.93
C ARG A 61 74.36 30.59 37.57
N GLY A 62 75.47 29.89 37.32
CA GLY A 62 75.69 29.17 36.07
C GLY A 62 74.72 28.01 35.84
N GLN A 63 74.26 27.33 36.90
CA GLN A 63 73.20 26.32 36.81
C GLN A 63 71.85 26.96 36.44
N ARG A 64 71.50 28.10 37.05
CA ARG A 64 70.25 28.82 36.75
C ARG A 64 70.21 29.34 35.31
N GLU A 65 71.31 29.90 34.83
CA GLU A 65 71.41 30.40 33.45
C GLU A 65 71.30 29.27 32.43
N ARG A 66 71.96 28.13 32.67
CA ARG A 66 71.81 26.93 31.83
C ARG A 66 70.36 26.44 31.79
N HIS A 67 69.71 26.34 32.96
CA HIS A 67 68.31 25.93 33.03
C HIS A 67 67.38 26.92 32.30
N ALA A 68 67.58 28.23 32.44
CA ALA A 68 66.80 29.24 31.72
C ALA A 68 67.00 29.18 30.21
N ALA A 69 68.24 28.94 29.74
CA ALA A 69 68.54 28.79 28.33
C ALA A 69 68.01 27.47 27.73
N GLU A 70 67.88 26.42 28.54
CA GLU A 70 67.28 25.15 28.14
C GLU A 70 65.75 25.26 28.06
N LEU A 71 65.12 25.93 29.04
CA LEU A 71 63.68 26.22 29.02
C LEU A 71 63.29 27.03 27.78
N ALA A 72 64.04 28.09 27.46
CA ALA A 72 63.80 28.91 26.27
C ALA A 72 63.98 28.14 24.95
N ARG A 73 64.76 27.05 24.96
CA ARG A 73 64.96 26.17 23.79
C ARG A 73 63.81 25.18 23.63
N THR A 74 63.25 24.70 24.74
CA THR A 74 62.09 23.78 24.74
C THR A 74 60.75 24.50 24.62
N GLU A 75 60.66 25.73 25.10
CA GLU A 75 59.52 26.65 24.92
C GLU A 75 59.59 27.36 23.56
N GLY A 76 60.09 26.69 22.53
CA GLY A 76 59.84 27.08 21.15
C GLY A 76 58.33 27.07 20.92
N VAL A 77 57.71 28.24 21.08
CA VAL A 77 56.27 28.54 20.89
C VAL A 77 55.73 27.99 19.56
N GLU A 78 56.62 27.74 18.59
CA GLU A 78 56.31 27.15 17.28
C GLU A 78 55.81 25.70 17.35
N GLY A 79 56.29 24.87 18.30
CA GLY A 79 55.90 23.46 18.38
C GLY A 79 54.51 23.23 18.98
N ALA A 80 54.19 23.96 20.06
CA ALA A 80 52.89 23.88 20.71
C ALA A 80 51.78 24.56 19.88
N GLY A 81 52.10 25.70 19.23
CA GLY A 81 51.17 26.37 18.31
C GLY A 81 50.87 25.56 17.05
N ALA A 82 51.88 24.94 16.44
CA ALA A 82 51.69 24.06 15.28
C ALA A 82 50.90 22.79 15.65
N ALA A 83 51.16 22.19 16.81
CA ALA A 83 50.40 21.03 17.29
C ALA A 83 48.94 21.38 17.61
N ALA A 84 48.68 22.55 18.20
CA ALA A 84 47.33 23.03 18.45
C ALA A 84 46.57 23.30 17.14
N ALA A 85 47.21 23.96 16.17
CA ALA A 85 46.62 24.21 14.86
C ALA A 85 46.34 22.91 14.08
N ALA A 86 47.23 21.92 14.16
CA ALA A 86 47.01 20.60 13.56
C ALA A 86 45.86 19.84 14.26
N LEU A 87 45.74 19.96 15.59
CA LEU A 87 44.65 19.37 16.34
C LEU A 87 43.30 20.01 15.96
N ASP A 88 43.24 21.34 15.87
CA ASP A 88 42.03 22.07 15.46
C ASP A 88 41.61 21.70 14.02
N ALA A 89 42.57 21.58 13.11
CA ALA A 89 42.30 21.14 11.73
C ALA A 89 41.71 19.72 11.67
N VAL A 90 42.29 18.77 12.40
CA VAL A 90 41.77 17.39 12.47
C VAL A 90 40.41 17.34 13.16
N GLN A 91 40.16 18.18 14.18
CA GLN A 91 38.85 18.28 14.81
C GLN A 91 37.79 18.84 13.85
N ALA A 92 38.13 19.85 13.05
CA ALA A 92 37.25 20.41 12.04
C ALA A 92 36.92 19.38 10.93
N GLU A 93 37.93 18.65 10.43
CA GLU A 93 37.73 17.57 9.46
C GLU A 93 36.85 16.45 10.04
N ARG A 94 37.09 16.05 11.30
CA ARG A 94 36.26 15.05 11.98
C ARG A 94 34.82 15.52 12.13
N ALA A 95 34.59 16.77 12.50
CA ALA A 95 33.25 17.34 12.64
C ALA A 95 32.52 17.33 11.29
N ALA A 96 33.17 17.80 10.22
CA ALA A 96 32.61 17.79 8.87
C ALA A 96 32.28 16.36 8.38
N ALA A 97 33.18 15.40 8.64
CA ALA A 97 32.95 14.00 8.31
C ALA A 97 31.80 13.38 9.11
N GLN A 98 31.64 13.75 10.39
CA GLN A 98 30.54 13.30 11.23
C GLN A 98 29.20 13.86 10.75
N GLU A 99 29.14 15.15 10.38
CA GLU A 99 27.95 15.77 9.80
C GLU A 99 27.54 15.12 8.47
N ALA A 100 28.51 14.92 7.57
CA ALA A 100 28.27 14.23 6.30
C ALA A 100 27.76 12.79 6.51
N ALA A 101 28.36 12.05 7.44
CA ALA A 101 27.93 10.70 7.78
C ALA A 101 26.53 10.68 8.42
N ALA A 102 26.17 11.68 9.22
CA ALA A 102 24.82 11.81 9.79
C ALA A 102 23.79 12.10 8.69
N ALA A 103 24.09 13.00 7.76
CA ALA A 103 23.24 13.31 6.61
C ALA A 103 22.99 12.07 5.73
N LEU A 104 24.06 11.32 5.38
CA LEU A 104 23.95 10.09 4.60
C LEU A 104 23.14 9.00 5.31
N ARG A 105 23.33 8.83 6.63
CA ARG A 105 22.52 7.88 7.42
C ARG A 105 21.04 8.25 7.41
N LEU A 106 20.72 9.54 7.52
CA LEU A 106 19.33 9.99 7.45
C LEU A 106 18.73 9.71 6.06
N GLN A 107 19.49 9.97 4.99
CA GLN A 107 19.04 9.67 3.62
C GLN A 107 18.78 8.17 3.41
N LEU A 108 19.66 7.30 3.92
CA LEU A 108 19.47 5.85 3.86
C LEU A 108 18.21 5.43 4.62
N ALA A 109 18.01 5.92 5.84
CA ALA A 109 16.82 5.62 6.63
C ALA A 109 15.52 6.06 5.92
N GLN A 110 15.54 7.23 5.26
CA GLN A 110 14.40 7.70 4.45
C GLN A 110 14.19 6.84 3.21
N ASP A 111 15.26 6.39 2.55
CA ASP A 111 15.15 5.50 1.39
C ASP A 111 14.58 4.13 1.78
N ASP A 112 15.06 3.54 2.86
CA ASP A 112 14.55 2.28 3.40
C ASP A 112 13.06 2.39 3.78
N ALA A 113 12.66 3.49 4.41
CA ALA A 113 11.26 3.75 4.72
C ALA A 113 10.39 3.86 3.45
N ARG A 114 10.86 4.56 2.41
CA ARG A 114 10.16 4.65 1.11
C ARG A 114 10.05 3.28 0.43
N ARG A 115 11.11 2.46 0.47
CA ARG A 115 11.10 1.10 -0.09
C ARG A 115 10.11 0.21 0.64
N ALA A 116 10.06 0.27 1.96
CA ALA A 116 9.10 -0.49 2.76
C ALA A 116 7.66 -0.08 2.43
N GLN A 117 7.38 1.22 2.32
CA GLN A 117 6.06 1.72 1.93
C GLN A 117 5.68 1.28 0.51
N ALA A 118 6.61 1.38 -0.46
CA ALA A 118 6.39 0.95 -1.83
C ALA A 118 6.11 -0.57 -1.91
N ALA A 119 6.85 -1.38 -1.15
CA ALA A 119 6.62 -2.81 -1.07
C ALA A 119 5.23 -3.14 -0.49
N SER A 120 4.77 -2.40 0.52
CA SER A 120 3.41 -2.54 1.08
C SER A 120 2.34 -2.25 0.03
N ILE A 121 2.44 -1.12 -0.67
CA ILE A 121 1.47 -0.72 -1.70
C ILE A 121 1.44 -1.73 -2.86
N LEU A 122 2.60 -2.23 -3.29
CA LEU A 122 2.66 -3.27 -4.32
C LEU A 122 2.02 -4.58 -3.86
N GLY A 123 2.19 -4.94 -2.58
CA GLY A 123 1.50 -6.07 -1.97
C GLY A 123 -0.02 -5.92 -1.97
N GLU A 124 -0.52 -4.75 -1.56
CA GLU A 124 -1.95 -4.41 -1.60
C GLU A 124 -2.51 -4.43 -3.03
N LEU A 125 -1.78 -3.85 -3.99
CA LEU A 125 -2.16 -3.85 -5.41
C LEU A 125 -2.26 -5.28 -5.95
N ALA A 126 -1.29 -6.15 -5.64
CA ALA A 126 -1.32 -7.55 -6.07
C ALA A 126 -2.54 -8.30 -5.49
N GLN A 127 -2.89 -8.05 -4.23
CA GLN A 127 -4.09 -8.63 -3.62
C GLN A 127 -5.37 -8.10 -4.30
N GLN A 128 -5.45 -6.79 -4.54
CA GLN A 128 -6.60 -6.18 -5.22
C GLN A 128 -6.75 -6.67 -6.66
N GLN A 129 -5.66 -6.88 -7.40
CA GLN A 129 -5.69 -7.45 -8.76
C GLN A 129 -6.25 -8.87 -8.80
N VAL A 130 -6.01 -9.70 -7.77
CA VAL A 130 -6.61 -11.04 -7.70
C VAL A 130 -8.13 -10.94 -7.51
N VAL A 131 -8.57 -10.02 -6.64
CA VAL A 131 -10.00 -9.78 -6.39
C VAL A 131 -10.67 -9.20 -7.63
N GLU A 132 -10.08 -8.17 -8.22
CA GLU A 132 -10.53 -7.52 -9.45
C GLU A 132 -10.64 -8.49 -10.61
N ARG A 133 -9.66 -9.38 -10.80
CA ARG A 133 -9.74 -10.42 -11.85
C ARG A 133 -10.94 -11.34 -11.68
N ARG A 134 -11.25 -11.77 -10.44
CA ARG A 134 -12.43 -12.62 -10.17
C ARG A 134 -13.73 -11.88 -10.48
N TRP A 135 -13.83 -10.63 -10.05
CA TRP A 135 -15.01 -9.80 -10.34
C TRP A 135 -15.11 -9.44 -11.82
N GLY A 136 -13.98 -9.22 -12.50
CA GLY A 136 -13.89 -8.99 -13.94
C GLY A 136 -14.40 -10.20 -14.72
N GLN A 137 -13.96 -11.41 -14.38
CA GLN A 137 -14.48 -12.65 -14.96
C GLN A 137 -15.98 -12.81 -14.73
N LEU A 138 -16.47 -12.56 -13.52
CA LEU A 138 -17.90 -12.63 -13.23
C LEU A 138 -18.69 -11.57 -14.01
N SER A 139 -18.13 -10.37 -14.13
CA SER A 139 -18.72 -9.27 -14.88
C SER A 139 -18.79 -9.59 -16.38
N GLU A 140 -17.74 -10.19 -16.93
CA GLU A 140 -17.71 -10.66 -18.31
C GLU A 140 -18.75 -11.75 -18.57
N LEU A 141 -19.02 -12.64 -17.61
CA LEU A 141 -20.01 -13.71 -17.80
C LEU A 141 -21.45 -13.23 -17.61
N ILE A 142 -21.74 -12.55 -16.50
CA ILE A 142 -23.12 -12.24 -16.08
C ILE A 142 -23.32 -10.78 -15.65
N GLY A 143 -22.27 -9.98 -15.64
CA GLY A 143 -22.33 -8.59 -15.22
C GLY A 143 -23.06 -7.70 -16.21
N SER A 144 -24.03 -6.96 -15.70
CA SER A 144 -24.51 -5.72 -16.32
C SER A 144 -25.04 -4.80 -15.22
N SER A 145 -24.90 -3.49 -15.41
CA SER A 145 -25.35 -2.48 -14.45
C SER A 145 -26.85 -2.53 -14.16
N ASP A 146 -27.64 -3.08 -15.09
CA ASP A 146 -29.10 -3.22 -15.04
C ASP A 146 -29.59 -4.67 -14.79
N GLY A 147 -28.65 -5.60 -14.55
CA GLY A 147 -28.92 -7.03 -14.38
C GLY A 147 -29.54 -7.74 -15.60
N LYS A 148 -29.66 -7.08 -16.77
CA LYS A 148 -30.20 -7.69 -18.00
C LYS A 148 -29.45 -8.94 -18.41
N LYS A 149 -28.11 -8.95 -18.31
CA LYS A 149 -27.31 -10.07 -18.81
C LYS A 149 -27.63 -11.38 -18.06
N PHE A 150 -27.58 -11.33 -16.74
CA PHE A 150 -27.94 -12.48 -15.89
C PHE A 150 -29.41 -12.86 -16.02
N ARG A 151 -30.31 -11.87 -16.03
CA ARG A 151 -31.75 -12.12 -16.19
C ARG A 151 -32.07 -12.83 -17.51
N ASN A 152 -31.52 -12.36 -18.62
CA ASN A 152 -31.71 -12.98 -19.93
C ASN A 152 -31.16 -14.40 -19.94
N TYR A 153 -29.96 -14.62 -19.37
CA TYR A 153 -29.37 -15.95 -19.23
C TYR A 153 -30.27 -16.90 -18.41
N ALA A 154 -30.77 -16.47 -17.25
CA ALA A 154 -31.71 -17.25 -16.45
C ALA A 154 -33.03 -17.53 -17.17
N GLN A 155 -33.55 -16.55 -17.92
CA GLN A 155 -34.77 -16.68 -18.71
C GLN A 155 -34.64 -17.70 -19.84
N GLN A 156 -33.43 -17.96 -20.36
CA GLN A 156 -33.23 -19.01 -21.35
C GLN A 156 -33.57 -20.40 -20.83
N PHE A 157 -33.19 -20.71 -19.58
CA PHE A 157 -33.56 -22.00 -18.98
C PHE A 157 -35.07 -22.13 -18.84
N THR A 158 -35.74 -21.06 -18.39
CA THR A 158 -37.20 -21.04 -18.29
C THR A 158 -37.85 -21.18 -19.66
N LEU A 159 -37.30 -20.53 -20.68
CA LEU A 159 -37.76 -20.63 -22.06
C LEU A 159 -37.55 -22.04 -22.63
N ASP A 160 -36.43 -22.69 -22.35
CA ASP A 160 -36.15 -24.04 -22.82
C ASP A 160 -37.15 -25.05 -22.20
N VAL A 161 -37.52 -24.89 -20.92
CA VAL A 161 -38.59 -25.68 -20.29
C VAL A 161 -39.97 -25.35 -20.90
N LEU A 162 -40.27 -24.06 -21.11
CA LEU A 162 -41.51 -23.63 -21.78
C LEU A 162 -41.64 -24.27 -23.17
N LEU A 163 -40.57 -24.24 -23.96
CA LEU A 163 -40.50 -24.85 -25.29
C LEU A 163 -40.67 -26.36 -25.23
N GLY A 164 -40.22 -27.03 -24.17
CA GLY A 164 -40.50 -28.45 -23.94
C GLY A 164 -42.01 -28.72 -23.86
N TYR A 165 -42.73 -27.99 -23.01
CA TYR A 165 -44.19 -28.13 -22.90
C TYR A 165 -44.92 -27.70 -24.18
N ALA A 166 -44.52 -26.56 -24.76
CA ALA A 166 -45.12 -26.04 -25.97
C ALA A 166 -44.95 -27.03 -27.14
N ASN A 167 -43.78 -27.64 -27.31
CA ASN A 167 -43.55 -28.65 -28.35
C ASN A 167 -44.34 -29.95 -28.12
N SER A 168 -44.57 -30.34 -26.86
CA SER A 168 -45.44 -31.48 -26.55
C SER A 168 -46.88 -31.24 -27.03
N HIS A 169 -47.41 -30.04 -26.79
CA HIS A 169 -48.74 -29.64 -27.27
C HIS A 169 -48.74 -29.44 -28.78
N LEU A 170 -47.73 -28.76 -29.32
CA LEU A 170 -47.60 -28.51 -30.76
C LEU A 170 -47.51 -29.81 -31.55
N GLY A 171 -46.87 -30.86 -31.04
CA GLY A 171 -46.84 -32.17 -31.69
C GLY A 171 -48.22 -32.84 -31.81
N GLN A 172 -49.19 -32.44 -30.98
CA GLN A 172 -50.59 -32.90 -31.09
C GLN A 172 -51.38 -32.03 -32.07
N LEU A 173 -51.13 -30.70 -32.05
CA LEU A 173 -51.82 -29.70 -32.87
C LEU A 173 -51.34 -29.68 -34.34
N ALA A 174 -50.02 -29.62 -34.53
CA ALA A 174 -49.36 -29.51 -35.83
C ALA A 174 -48.00 -30.24 -35.81
N ARG A 175 -48.02 -31.54 -36.15
CA ARG A 175 -46.82 -32.40 -36.18
C ARG A 175 -45.68 -31.89 -37.05
N ARG A 176 -45.99 -31.05 -38.05
CA ARG A 176 -45.03 -30.46 -38.98
C ARG A 176 -44.04 -29.52 -38.30
N TYR A 177 -44.44 -28.83 -37.23
CA TYR A 177 -43.65 -27.75 -36.66
C TYR A 177 -43.08 -28.09 -35.29
N ARG A 178 -41.85 -27.64 -35.05
CA ARG A 178 -41.22 -27.66 -33.74
C ARG A 178 -40.60 -26.29 -33.43
N LEU A 179 -40.85 -25.77 -32.25
CA LEU A 179 -40.28 -24.52 -31.77
C LEU A 179 -38.89 -24.76 -31.20
N GLU A 180 -37.94 -23.94 -31.64
CA GLU A 180 -36.57 -23.93 -31.17
C GLU A 180 -36.17 -22.51 -30.77
N ARG A 181 -35.29 -22.38 -29.78
CA ARG A 181 -34.71 -21.09 -29.43
C ARG A 181 -33.62 -20.73 -30.43
N VAL A 182 -33.50 -19.45 -30.77
CA VAL A 182 -32.40 -18.96 -31.61
C VAL A 182 -31.05 -19.37 -30.98
N PRO A 183 -30.18 -20.11 -31.71
CA PRO A 183 -28.86 -20.45 -31.22
C PRO A 183 -28.04 -19.18 -30.99
N GLY A 184 -27.49 -19.03 -29.78
CA GLY A 184 -26.77 -17.84 -29.40
C GLY A 184 -25.33 -17.85 -29.91
N ALA A 185 -25.07 -17.26 -31.09
CA ALA A 185 -23.70 -16.91 -31.50
C ALA A 185 -23.23 -15.57 -30.92
N ALA A 186 -24.17 -14.67 -30.57
CA ALA A 186 -23.90 -13.29 -30.11
C ALA A 186 -24.41 -12.99 -28.68
N GLY A 187 -24.74 -14.02 -27.90
CA GLY A 187 -25.21 -13.88 -26.52
C GLY A 187 -26.62 -14.43 -26.27
N PRO A 188 -27.18 -14.18 -25.06
CA PRO A 188 -28.42 -14.80 -24.67
C PRO A 188 -29.64 -14.20 -25.39
N SER A 189 -30.14 -14.90 -26.42
CA SER A 189 -31.38 -14.57 -27.14
C SER A 189 -32.58 -15.33 -26.57
N LEU A 190 -33.72 -14.64 -26.48
CA LEU A 190 -35.05 -15.20 -26.20
C LEU A 190 -35.89 -15.33 -27.49
N GLY A 191 -35.27 -15.16 -28.66
CA GLY A 191 -35.95 -15.31 -29.94
C GLY A 191 -36.34 -16.77 -30.20
N LEU A 192 -37.44 -16.94 -30.93
CA LEU A 192 -37.98 -18.23 -31.33
C LEU A 192 -37.81 -18.44 -32.84
N LEU A 193 -37.51 -19.68 -33.19
CA LEU A 193 -37.45 -20.19 -34.56
C LEU A 193 -38.40 -21.38 -34.66
N VAL A 194 -38.78 -21.69 -35.89
CA VAL A 194 -39.62 -22.84 -36.20
C VAL A 194 -38.81 -23.76 -37.08
N ARG A 195 -38.72 -25.03 -36.68
CA ARG A 195 -38.22 -26.11 -37.51
C ARG A 195 -39.40 -26.78 -38.22
N ASP A 196 -39.36 -26.77 -39.55
CA ASP A 196 -40.33 -27.43 -40.43
C ASP A 196 -39.85 -28.86 -40.73
N LEU A 197 -40.50 -29.85 -40.14
CA LEU A 197 -40.14 -31.26 -40.25
C LEU A 197 -40.51 -31.86 -41.61
N ASP A 198 -41.53 -31.31 -42.28
CA ASP A 198 -41.93 -31.77 -43.63
C ASP A 198 -40.93 -31.28 -44.69
N MET A 199 -40.25 -30.17 -44.41
CA MET A 199 -39.16 -29.61 -45.24
C MET A 199 -37.77 -30.11 -44.79
N GLY A 200 -37.67 -31.37 -44.34
CA GLY A 200 -36.39 -31.97 -43.96
C GLY A 200 -35.72 -31.32 -42.74
N GLY A 201 -36.50 -30.64 -41.89
CA GLY A 201 -35.99 -29.97 -40.69
C GLY A 201 -35.42 -28.57 -40.95
N GLU A 202 -35.87 -27.87 -41.99
CA GLU A 202 -35.48 -26.50 -42.26
C GLU A 202 -35.87 -25.55 -41.11
N VAL A 203 -34.97 -24.65 -40.71
CA VAL A 203 -35.19 -23.69 -39.63
C VAL A 203 -35.54 -22.32 -40.21
N ARG A 204 -36.72 -21.81 -39.89
CA ARG A 204 -37.27 -20.55 -40.38
C ARG A 204 -37.70 -19.64 -39.23
N SER A 205 -37.89 -18.36 -39.53
CA SER A 205 -38.45 -17.40 -38.56
C SER A 205 -39.93 -17.68 -38.30
N VAL A 206 -40.40 -17.44 -37.08
CA VAL A 206 -41.84 -17.48 -36.74
C VAL A 206 -42.67 -16.56 -37.63
N ASN A 207 -42.08 -15.48 -38.16
CA ASN A 207 -42.77 -14.51 -39.01
C ASN A 207 -43.09 -15.03 -40.43
N SER A 208 -42.54 -16.18 -40.84
CA SER A 208 -42.84 -16.77 -42.16
C SER A 208 -44.03 -17.72 -42.16
N LEU A 209 -44.63 -17.97 -40.99
CA LEU A 209 -45.78 -18.86 -40.86
C LEU A 209 -47.06 -18.24 -41.44
N SER A 210 -47.96 -19.09 -41.94
CA SER A 210 -49.29 -18.64 -42.35
C SER A 210 -50.14 -18.19 -41.14
N GLY A 211 -51.28 -17.54 -41.38
CA GLY A 211 -52.17 -17.06 -40.31
C GLY A 211 -52.68 -18.19 -39.40
N GLY A 212 -53.05 -19.34 -39.96
CA GLY A 212 -53.48 -20.52 -39.20
C GLY A 212 -52.32 -21.19 -38.45
N GLU A 213 -51.15 -21.30 -39.09
CA GLU A 213 -49.96 -21.89 -38.47
C GLU A 213 -49.45 -21.04 -37.29
N SER A 214 -49.44 -19.72 -37.46
CA SER A 214 -49.07 -18.77 -36.40
C SER A 214 -50.01 -18.90 -35.19
N PHE A 215 -51.30 -19.12 -35.45
CA PHE A 215 -52.29 -19.35 -34.41
C PHE A 215 -52.02 -20.65 -33.64
N LEU A 216 -51.77 -21.78 -34.33
CA LEU A 216 -51.46 -23.06 -33.67
C LEU A 216 -50.18 -22.99 -32.83
N VAL A 217 -49.15 -22.31 -33.34
CA VAL A 217 -47.91 -22.08 -32.60
C VAL A 217 -48.14 -21.23 -31.36
N SER A 218 -48.92 -20.15 -31.49
CA SER A 218 -49.28 -19.26 -30.37
C SER A 218 -50.12 -19.98 -29.33
N LEU A 219 -51.07 -20.80 -29.78
CA LEU A 219 -51.90 -21.65 -28.93
C LEU A 219 -51.02 -22.64 -28.16
N ALA A 220 -50.18 -23.41 -28.84
CA ALA A 220 -49.28 -24.37 -28.20
C ALA A 220 -48.34 -23.70 -27.16
N LEU A 221 -47.87 -22.47 -27.45
CA LEU A 221 -47.07 -21.70 -26.50
C LEU A 221 -47.90 -21.25 -25.28
N ALA A 222 -49.15 -20.82 -25.48
CA ALA A 222 -50.07 -20.47 -24.39
C ALA A 222 -50.39 -21.70 -23.51
N LEU A 223 -50.59 -22.87 -24.12
CA LEU A 223 -50.78 -24.13 -23.38
C LEU A 223 -49.51 -24.55 -22.63
N GLY A 224 -48.34 -24.36 -23.26
CA GLY A 224 -47.05 -24.59 -22.63
C GLY A 224 -46.82 -23.68 -21.42
N LEU A 225 -47.20 -22.40 -21.53
CA LEU A 225 -47.09 -21.42 -20.45
C LEU A 225 -48.01 -21.78 -19.29
N ALA A 226 -49.26 -22.14 -19.60
CA ALA A 226 -50.20 -22.65 -18.61
C ALA A 226 -49.65 -23.89 -17.86
N SER A 227 -49.01 -24.80 -18.59
CA SER A 227 -48.41 -26.03 -18.04
C SER A 227 -47.21 -25.70 -17.13
N LEU A 228 -46.33 -24.79 -17.55
CA LEU A 228 -45.17 -24.34 -16.77
C LEU A 228 -45.59 -23.65 -15.46
N SER A 229 -46.69 -22.90 -15.51
CA SER A 229 -47.17 -22.08 -14.40
C SER A 229 -47.63 -22.93 -13.19
N SER A 230 -48.11 -24.16 -13.43
CA SER A 230 -48.60 -25.09 -12.41
C SER A 230 -47.66 -25.30 -11.21
N ASN A 231 -46.34 -25.18 -11.39
CA ASN A 231 -45.34 -25.41 -10.35
C ASN A 231 -44.98 -24.19 -9.47
N ARG A 232 -45.29 -22.95 -9.88
CA ARG A 232 -44.91 -21.74 -9.10
C ARG A 232 -45.97 -20.65 -9.03
N VAL A 233 -46.81 -20.49 -10.06
CA VAL A 233 -47.84 -19.44 -10.15
C VAL A 233 -49.06 -20.06 -10.82
N ARG A 234 -50.15 -20.35 -10.11
CA ARG A 234 -51.30 -21.02 -10.74
C ARG A 234 -52.01 -20.08 -11.72
N VAL A 235 -51.84 -20.28 -13.03
CA VAL A 235 -52.68 -19.65 -14.05
C VAL A 235 -53.93 -20.52 -14.23
N GLU A 236 -54.96 -20.19 -13.48
CA GLU A 236 -56.22 -20.97 -13.39
C GLU A 236 -57.16 -20.74 -14.58
N SER A 237 -57.01 -19.60 -15.26
CA SER A 237 -57.86 -19.18 -16.38
C SER A 237 -57.04 -18.84 -17.61
N LEU A 238 -57.48 -19.29 -18.79
CA LEU A 238 -56.91 -18.95 -20.09
C LEU A 238 -58.03 -18.39 -20.98
N PHE A 239 -57.82 -17.20 -21.55
CA PHE A 239 -58.71 -16.64 -22.57
C PHE A 239 -58.00 -16.62 -23.91
N ILE A 240 -58.68 -17.09 -24.95
CA ILE A 240 -58.19 -17.09 -26.33
C ILE A 240 -59.19 -16.28 -27.14
N ASP A 241 -58.70 -15.22 -27.78
CA ASP A 241 -59.53 -14.28 -28.53
C ASP A 241 -59.18 -14.32 -30.01
N GLU A 242 -60.10 -14.85 -30.81
CA GLU A 242 -60.04 -14.94 -32.27
C GLU A 242 -58.80 -15.65 -32.87
N GLY A 243 -58.97 -16.26 -34.03
CA GLY A 243 -57.89 -17.00 -34.72
C GLY A 243 -58.23 -18.46 -35.06
N PHE A 244 -59.41 -18.93 -34.66
CA PHE A 244 -59.95 -20.20 -35.13
C PHE A 244 -60.49 -20.12 -36.57
N GLY A 245 -60.89 -18.93 -37.04
CA GLY A 245 -61.44 -18.75 -38.39
C GLY A 245 -60.42 -18.85 -39.53
N SER A 246 -59.12 -18.87 -39.22
CA SER A 246 -58.05 -19.11 -40.19
C SER A 246 -57.62 -20.58 -40.27
N LEU A 247 -58.22 -21.45 -39.47
CA LEU A 247 -57.97 -22.89 -39.46
C LEU A 247 -58.94 -23.61 -40.40
N ASP A 248 -58.47 -24.68 -41.03
CA ASP A 248 -59.36 -25.65 -41.66
C ASP A 248 -60.12 -26.46 -40.60
N SER A 249 -61.20 -27.13 -41.02
CA SER A 249 -62.11 -27.86 -40.13
C SER A 249 -61.46 -29.04 -39.38
N GLU A 250 -60.45 -29.69 -39.98
CA GLU A 250 -59.72 -30.79 -39.33
C GLU A 250 -58.81 -30.26 -38.23
N THR A 251 -58.04 -29.20 -38.54
CA THR A 251 -57.16 -28.53 -37.59
C THR A 251 -57.94 -27.88 -36.44
N LEU A 252 -59.09 -27.28 -36.73
CA LEU A 252 -60.00 -26.74 -35.72
C LEU A 252 -60.43 -27.81 -34.72
N ARG A 253 -60.79 -29.01 -35.21
CA ARG A 253 -61.21 -30.13 -34.36
C ARG A 253 -60.09 -30.57 -33.41
N ILE A 254 -58.86 -30.69 -33.92
CA ILE A 254 -57.69 -31.06 -33.11
C ILE A 254 -57.41 -29.98 -32.05
N ALA A 255 -57.54 -28.70 -32.42
CA ALA A 255 -57.37 -27.60 -31.47
C ALA A 255 -58.40 -27.66 -30.34
N MET A 256 -59.66 -27.97 -30.64
CA MET A 256 -60.70 -28.16 -29.61
C MET A 256 -60.40 -29.35 -28.70
N ASP A 257 -59.94 -30.48 -29.25
CA ASP A 257 -59.57 -31.64 -28.44
C ASP A 257 -58.45 -31.31 -27.42
N ALA A 258 -57.48 -30.47 -27.83
CA ALA A 258 -56.42 -30.00 -26.94
C ALA A 258 -56.93 -29.06 -25.84
N LEU A 259 -57.93 -28.22 -26.13
CA LEU A 259 -58.57 -27.34 -25.14
C LEU A 259 -59.40 -28.15 -24.13
N ASP A 260 -60.14 -29.15 -24.59
CA ASP A 260 -60.89 -30.08 -23.73
C ASP A 260 -59.94 -30.83 -22.78
N GLY A 261 -58.76 -31.22 -23.28
CA GLY A 261 -57.70 -31.79 -22.46
C GLY A 261 -57.28 -30.89 -21.30
N LEU A 262 -57.16 -29.58 -21.51
CA LEU A 262 -56.81 -28.62 -20.45
C LEU A 262 -57.97 -28.37 -19.48
N GLN A 263 -59.21 -28.37 -19.95
CA GLN A 263 -60.38 -28.30 -19.09
C GLN A 263 -60.39 -29.50 -18.12
N SER A 264 -60.07 -30.70 -18.61
CA SER A 264 -60.01 -31.91 -17.79
C SER A 264 -58.94 -31.84 -16.67
N MET A 265 -57.90 -31.03 -16.88
CA MET A 265 -56.88 -30.73 -15.87
C MET A 265 -57.32 -29.67 -14.83
N GLY A 266 -58.61 -29.31 -14.81
CA GLY A 266 -59.20 -28.38 -13.86
C GLY A 266 -58.98 -26.90 -14.20
N ARG A 267 -58.63 -26.58 -15.45
CA ARG A 267 -58.39 -25.20 -15.89
C ARG A 267 -59.64 -24.59 -16.53
N LYS A 268 -59.88 -23.31 -16.28
CA LYS A 268 -60.96 -22.55 -16.95
C LYS A 268 -60.44 -22.03 -18.28
N VAL A 269 -61.00 -22.50 -19.38
CA VAL A 269 -60.66 -22.03 -20.73
C VAL A 269 -61.86 -21.25 -21.26
N GLY A 270 -61.65 -19.97 -21.57
CA GLY A 270 -62.61 -19.12 -22.26
C GLY A 270 -62.15 -18.89 -23.69
N VAL A 271 -63.05 -19.02 -24.65
CA VAL A 271 -62.74 -18.77 -26.06
C VAL A 271 -63.74 -17.79 -26.64
N ILE A 272 -63.23 -16.83 -27.42
CA ILE A 272 -64.00 -15.87 -28.19
C ILE A 272 -63.77 -16.19 -29.66
N SER A 273 -64.85 -16.53 -30.36
CA SER A 273 -64.80 -16.83 -31.78
C SER A 273 -66.14 -16.57 -32.44
N HIS A 274 -66.10 -16.14 -33.70
CA HIS A 274 -67.23 -16.06 -34.61
C HIS A 274 -67.47 -17.34 -35.43
N VAL A 275 -66.66 -18.40 -35.23
CA VAL A 275 -66.75 -19.63 -36.03
C VAL A 275 -67.88 -20.51 -35.53
N GLN A 276 -68.87 -20.76 -36.39
CA GLN A 276 -70.07 -21.52 -36.05
C GLN A 276 -69.74 -22.98 -35.65
N GLU A 277 -68.76 -23.61 -36.30
CA GLU A 277 -68.33 -24.99 -36.05
C GLU A 277 -67.83 -25.23 -34.62
N MET A 278 -67.39 -24.16 -33.94
CA MET A 278 -66.96 -24.20 -32.54
C MET A 278 -68.14 -24.20 -31.56
N THR A 279 -69.26 -23.59 -31.97
CA THR A 279 -70.46 -23.40 -31.14
C THR A 279 -71.14 -24.71 -30.78
N ASP A 280 -70.96 -25.75 -31.59
CA ASP A 280 -71.58 -27.06 -31.38
C ASP A 280 -70.81 -27.93 -30.36
N ARG A 281 -69.53 -27.63 -30.11
CA ARG A 281 -68.68 -28.40 -29.19
C ARG A 281 -68.69 -27.87 -27.77
N ILE A 282 -68.94 -26.57 -27.58
CA ILE A 282 -68.92 -25.93 -26.26
C ILE A 282 -70.37 -25.77 -25.76
N ALA A 283 -70.74 -26.55 -24.74
CA ALA A 283 -72.09 -26.53 -24.17
C ALA A 283 -72.46 -25.16 -23.56
N THR A 284 -71.58 -24.61 -22.72
CA THR A 284 -71.81 -23.31 -22.07
C THR A 284 -71.26 -22.17 -22.90
N ARG A 285 -72.14 -21.30 -23.40
CA ARG A 285 -71.80 -20.17 -24.27
C ARG A 285 -72.39 -18.85 -23.79
N ILE A 286 -71.66 -17.77 -24.03
CA ILE A 286 -72.11 -16.40 -23.82
C ILE A 286 -72.37 -15.81 -25.20
N LEU A 287 -73.64 -15.69 -25.59
CA LEU A 287 -74.05 -15.16 -26.88
C LEU A 287 -74.15 -13.64 -26.79
N VAL A 288 -73.40 -12.94 -27.65
CA VAL A 288 -73.48 -11.49 -27.81
C VAL A 288 -74.23 -11.20 -29.12
N GLN A 289 -75.41 -10.57 -29.02
CA GLN A 289 -76.24 -10.22 -30.17
C GLN A 289 -76.25 -8.70 -30.36
N PRO A 290 -75.86 -8.17 -31.54
CA PRO A 290 -75.96 -6.75 -31.81
C PRO A 290 -77.44 -6.33 -31.88
N ASN A 291 -77.77 -5.26 -31.18
CA ASN A 291 -79.08 -4.63 -31.22
C ASN A 291 -79.02 -3.38 -32.12
N GLY A 292 -80.18 -2.91 -32.58
CA GLY A 292 -80.26 -1.61 -33.27
C GLY A 292 -79.72 -0.45 -32.41
N GLY A 293 -79.17 0.58 -33.06
CA GLY A 293 -78.70 1.79 -32.38
C GLY A 293 -77.34 1.66 -31.68
N GLY A 294 -76.50 0.70 -32.07
CA GLY A 294 -75.13 0.56 -31.54
C GLY A 294 -75.04 -0.07 -30.14
N THR A 295 -76.11 -0.72 -29.68
CA THR A 295 -76.13 -1.48 -28.42
C THR A 295 -76.00 -2.98 -28.70
N SER A 296 -75.73 -3.79 -27.68
CA SER A 296 -75.68 -5.25 -27.82
C SER A 296 -76.32 -5.89 -26.58
N SER A 297 -76.98 -7.03 -26.77
CA SER A 297 -77.53 -7.86 -25.70
C SER A 297 -76.64 -9.08 -25.46
N VAL A 298 -76.53 -9.51 -24.21
CA VAL A 298 -75.71 -10.65 -23.81
C VAL A 298 -76.61 -11.67 -23.14
N THR A 299 -76.60 -12.91 -23.62
CA THR A 299 -77.40 -14.02 -23.08
C THR A 299 -76.49 -15.22 -22.81
N VAL A 300 -76.64 -15.86 -21.64
CA VAL A 300 -75.92 -17.11 -21.32
C VAL A 300 -76.79 -18.30 -21.73
N GLN A 301 -76.24 -19.21 -22.52
CA GLN A 301 -76.87 -20.47 -22.89
C GLN A 301 -75.99 -21.61 -22.34
N GLN A 302 -76.61 -22.59 -21.70
CA GLN A 302 -75.95 -23.76 -21.10
C GLN A 302 -76.49 -25.04 -21.74
#